data_AF-A0A182M245-F1
#
_entry.id   AF-A0A182M245-F1
#
_cell.length_a   1.000
_cell.length_b   1.000
_cell.length_c   1.000
_cell.angle_alpha   90.00
_cell.angle_beta   90.00
_cell.angle_gamma   90.00
#
_symmetry.space_group_name_H-M   'P 1'
#
loop_
_entity.id
_entity.type
_entity.pdbx_description
1 polymer ?
#
loop_
_entity_poly.entity_id
_entity_poly.type
_entity_poly.pdbx_seq_one_letter_code
_entity_poly.pdbx_strand_id
1 'polypeptide(L)'
;MAGEVLVDALPYIDLGYDDPGVREAAIAMVEEECRRYRPTKNYLEHLPALNTTAFETELMAAEFERIQKRLPMEPLSMKRYELPPPPAGKMNEVSAWGESVDNSMAQLEHQAVRAMNLELMAEYGCEMWKSYLETLVTMQAKCQARLAEVKKEIQDVNWARKTKQTQGGEKLRSLEAQWVMLVSKNYEIEQACAKLEEQIYHKKMASNSLEASDKEQTEVSEMRYLSTIDLAVDQEAYSSQNETVGQMVTVIDSHLFVNYFREHSMYYQFGLVAACQP
;
A
#
# COMPACT_ATOMS: atom_id res chain seq x y z
N MET A 1 1.04 -5.89 28.02
CA MET A 1 1.64 -5.18 26.86
C MET A 1 1.03 -5.77 25.59
N ALA A 2 -0.18 -5.36 25.24
CA ALA A 2 -0.83 -5.83 24.02
C ALA A 2 -0.62 -4.79 22.91
N GLY A 3 0.14 -5.17 21.87
CA GLY A 3 0.11 -4.51 20.57
C GLY A 3 0.49 -3.03 20.51
N GLU A 4 1.75 -2.67 20.78
CA GLU A 4 2.36 -1.60 19.99
C GLU A 4 2.51 -2.11 18.55
N VAL A 5 1.49 -1.88 17.73
CA VAL A 5 1.61 -2.04 16.28
C VAL A 5 2.55 -0.94 15.81
N LEU A 6 3.77 -1.30 15.44
CA LEU A 6 4.71 -0.40 14.79
C LEU A 6 4.18 -0.07 13.39
N VAL A 7 3.33 0.94 13.31
CA VAL A 7 2.87 1.52 12.04
C VAL A 7 4.03 2.31 11.46
N ASP A 8 4.79 1.69 10.55
CA ASP A 8 5.85 2.36 9.81
C ASP A 8 5.30 2.94 8.50
N ALA A 9 5.74 4.15 8.19
CA ALA A 9 5.44 4.87 6.96
C ALA A 9 6.57 5.88 6.73
N LEU A 10 7.12 5.94 5.51
CA LEU A 10 8.36 6.66 5.23
C LEU A 10 8.16 7.82 4.22
N PRO A 11 7.39 8.89 4.54
CA PRO A 11 7.13 10.01 3.63
C PRO A 11 8.35 10.67 2.96
N TYR A 12 9.56 10.59 3.54
CA TYR A 12 10.77 11.11 2.89
C TYR A 12 11.40 10.16 1.85
N ILE A 13 10.81 8.98 1.63
CA ILE A 13 11.25 7.94 0.67
C ILE A 13 10.11 7.56 -0.26
N ASP A 14 8.92 7.37 0.30
CA ASP A 14 7.71 6.91 -0.40
C ASP A 14 7.08 8.07 -1.20
N LEU A 15 7.77 8.60 -2.22
CA LEU A 15 7.34 9.84 -2.90
C LEU A 15 6.08 9.70 -3.78
N GLY A 16 5.61 8.48 -4.04
CA GLY A 16 4.47 8.21 -4.93
C GLY A 16 3.06 8.41 -4.34
N TYR A 17 2.93 8.80 -3.06
CA TYR A 17 1.58 9.02 -2.47
C TYR A 17 0.88 10.28 -3.00
N ASP A 18 1.63 11.21 -3.62
CA ASP A 18 1.10 12.41 -4.28
C ASP A 18 0.85 12.19 -5.78
N ASP A 19 1.05 10.97 -6.31
CA ASP A 19 0.70 10.63 -7.69
C ASP A 19 -0.83 10.67 -7.89
N PRO A 20 -1.33 11.21 -9.03
CA PRO A 20 -2.77 11.36 -9.26
C PRO A 20 -3.55 10.03 -9.16
N GLY A 21 -4.60 10.01 -8.35
CA GLY A 21 -5.45 8.83 -8.14
C GLY A 21 -5.05 7.94 -6.97
N VAL A 22 -3.82 8.04 -6.44
CA VAL A 22 -3.36 7.21 -5.31
C VAL A 22 -4.10 7.58 -4.03
N ARG A 23 -4.25 8.88 -3.77
CA ARG A 23 -5.00 9.40 -2.60
C ARG A 23 -6.48 9.06 -2.69
N GLU A 24 -7.08 9.21 -3.86
CA GLU A 24 -8.48 8.90 -4.13
C GLU A 24 -8.77 7.40 -3.94
N ALA A 25 -7.88 6.52 -4.45
CA ALA A 25 -7.99 5.08 -4.25
C ALA A 25 -7.85 4.69 -2.76
N ALA A 26 -6.89 5.28 -2.05
CA ALA A 26 -6.73 5.04 -0.60
C ALA A 26 -7.95 5.49 0.20
N ILE A 27 -8.53 6.66 -0.11
CA ILE A 27 -9.76 7.15 0.53
C ILE A 27 -10.92 6.21 0.24
N ALA A 28 -11.10 5.75 -1.00
CA ALA A 28 -12.17 4.82 -1.37
C ALA A 28 -12.08 3.48 -0.60
N MET A 29 -10.87 2.95 -0.38
CA MET A 29 -10.66 1.76 0.46
C MET A 29 -11.01 2.01 1.93
N VAL A 30 -10.64 3.17 2.48
CA VAL A 30 -11.02 3.57 3.85
C VAL A 30 -12.53 3.74 3.98
N GLU A 31 -13.20 4.32 2.98
CA GLU A 31 -14.66 4.46 2.96
C GLU A 31 -15.38 3.10 2.89
N GLU A 32 -14.86 2.14 2.12
CA GLU A 32 -15.41 0.78 2.08
C GLU A 32 -15.28 0.06 3.43
N GLU A 33 -14.13 0.14 4.10
CA GLU A 33 -13.95 -0.42 5.44
C GLU A 33 -14.81 0.31 6.49
N CYS A 34 -14.94 1.64 6.43
CA CYS A 34 -15.86 2.41 7.27
C CYS A 34 -17.34 2.04 7.04
N ARG A 35 -17.71 1.67 5.81
CA ARG A 35 -19.06 1.20 5.46
C ARG A 35 -19.33 -0.19 6.07
N ARG A 36 -18.32 -1.06 6.07
CA ARG A 36 -18.36 -2.43 6.60
C ARG A 36 -18.35 -2.45 8.14
N TYR A 37 -17.46 -1.67 8.74
CA TYR A 37 -17.28 -1.54 10.19
C TYR A 37 -17.65 -0.12 10.62
N ARG A 38 -18.96 0.15 10.72
CA ARG A 38 -19.45 1.42 11.26
C ARG A 38 -18.93 1.61 12.69
N PRO A 39 -18.29 2.75 13.02
CA PRO A 39 -17.80 3.01 14.38
C PRO A 39 -18.91 2.88 15.42
N THR A 40 -18.76 1.93 16.35
CA THR A 40 -19.76 1.65 17.41
C THR A 40 -19.49 2.37 18.72
N LYS A 41 -18.27 2.91 18.90
CA LYS A 41 -17.87 3.76 20.02
C LYS A 41 -17.37 5.08 19.48
N ASN A 42 -17.71 6.17 20.15
CA ASN A 42 -17.11 7.46 19.86
C ASN A 42 -15.70 7.48 20.46
N TYR A 43 -14.68 7.52 19.61
CA TYR A 43 -13.27 7.52 20.03
C TYR A 43 -12.89 8.75 20.90
N LEU A 44 -13.74 9.78 20.92
CA LEU A 44 -13.61 10.97 21.77
C LEU A 44 -14.29 10.84 23.15
N GLU A 45 -14.93 9.70 23.49
CA GLU A 45 -15.60 9.47 24.80
C GLU A 45 -14.69 9.68 26.02
N HIS A 46 -13.38 9.52 25.85
CA HIS A 46 -12.39 9.72 26.90
C HIS A 46 -12.05 11.21 27.15
N LEU A 47 -12.48 12.11 26.26
CA LEU A 47 -12.28 13.54 26.39
C LEU A 47 -13.48 14.19 27.12
N PRO A 48 -13.25 15.26 27.90
CA PRO A 48 -14.36 16.03 28.46
C PRO A 48 -15.22 16.61 27.33
N ALA A 49 -16.53 16.70 27.58
CA ALA A 49 -17.46 17.33 26.64
C ALA A 49 -16.98 18.76 26.32
N LEU A 50 -17.01 19.13 25.04
CA LEU A 50 -16.55 20.44 24.58
C LEU A 50 -17.41 21.54 25.21
N ASN A 51 -16.81 22.36 26.07
CA ASN A 51 -17.48 23.52 26.62
C ASN A 51 -17.51 24.65 25.58
N THR A 52 -18.58 24.71 24.78
CA THR A 52 -18.78 25.75 23.76
C THR A 52 -19.00 27.13 24.38
N THR A 53 -19.44 27.21 25.63
CA THR A 53 -19.77 28.46 26.33
C THR A 53 -18.61 28.96 27.22
N ALA A 54 -17.44 28.32 27.19
CA ALA A 54 -16.30 28.61 28.07
C ALA A 54 -15.80 30.06 28.03
N PHE A 55 -16.05 30.77 26.93
CA PHE A 55 -15.67 32.18 26.72
C PHE A 55 -16.90 33.09 26.52
N GLU A 56 -18.10 32.60 26.78
CA GLU A 56 -19.32 33.42 26.73
C GLU A 56 -19.38 34.31 27.97
N THR A 57 -19.37 35.63 27.74
CA THR A 57 -19.73 36.60 28.76
C THR A 57 -21.25 36.68 28.89
N GLU A 58 -21.75 37.15 30.04
CA GLU A 58 -23.20 37.34 30.27
C GLU A 58 -23.85 38.20 29.17
N LEU A 59 -23.13 39.22 28.68
CA LEU A 59 -23.57 40.07 27.59
C LEU A 59 -23.63 39.33 26.23
N MET A 60 -22.67 38.45 25.95
CA MET A 60 -22.73 37.59 24.75
C MET A 60 -23.88 36.58 24.83
N ALA A 61 -24.11 35.98 25.99
CA ALA A 61 -25.23 35.05 26.19
C ALA A 61 -26.59 35.75 25.96
N ALA A 62 -26.77 36.96 26.51
CA ALA A 62 -27.98 37.77 26.29
C ALA A 62 -28.16 38.16 24.80
N GLU A 63 -27.08 38.54 24.11
CA GLU A 63 -27.14 38.85 22.68
C GLU A 63 -27.41 37.62 21.81
N PHE A 64 -26.85 36.46 22.14
CA PHE A 64 -27.18 35.20 21.46
C PHE A 64 -28.65 34.80 21.69
N GLU A 65 -29.19 34.98 22.89
CA GLU A 65 -30.61 34.77 23.17
C GLU A 65 -31.50 35.74 22.36
N ARG A 66 -31.12 37.02 22.27
CA ARG A 66 -31.81 38.02 21.43
C ARG A 66 -31.83 37.62 19.95
N ILE A 67 -30.69 37.17 19.43
CA ILE A 67 -30.53 36.71 18.04
C ILE A 67 -31.34 35.42 17.80
N GLN A 68 -31.31 34.46 18.73
CA GLN A 68 -32.08 33.22 18.66
C GLN A 68 -33.59 33.50 18.62
N LYS A 69 -34.06 34.46 19.42
CA LYS A 69 -35.45 34.97 19.40
C LYS A 69 -35.77 35.87 18.19
N ARG A 70 -34.79 36.14 17.33
CA ARG A 70 -34.88 37.03 16.15
C ARG A 70 -35.37 38.46 16.48
N LEU A 71 -35.10 38.92 17.70
CA LEU A 71 -35.48 40.26 18.12
C LEU A 71 -34.52 41.29 17.49
N PRO A 72 -35.02 42.39 16.88
CA PRO A 72 -34.15 43.46 16.39
C PRO A 72 -33.36 44.08 17.54
N MET A 73 -32.19 44.66 17.23
CA MET A 73 -31.40 45.39 18.22
C MET A 73 -32.13 46.69 18.59
N GLU A 74 -32.09 47.07 19.87
CA GLU A 74 -32.65 48.35 20.31
C GLU A 74 -31.85 49.51 19.71
N PRO A 75 -32.50 50.50 19.07
CA PRO A 75 -31.79 51.63 18.49
C PRO A 75 -31.18 52.52 19.57
N LEU A 76 -29.91 52.91 19.39
CA LEU A 76 -29.22 53.81 20.33
C LEU A 76 -29.95 55.16 20.40
N SER A 77 -30.49 55.49 21.57
CA SER A 77 -31.19 56.76 21.80
C SER A 77 -30.21 57.92 21.98
N MET A 78 -30.07 58.75 20.95
CA MET A 78 -29.23 59.96 20.99
C MET A 78 -29.87 61.13 21.75
N LYS A 79 -31.18 61.05 22.06
CA LYS A 79 -31.97 62.11 22.72
C LYS A 79 -31.38 62.60 24.05
N ARG A 80 -30.62 61.76 24.75
CA ARG A 80 -29.92 62.13 25.99
C ARG A 80 -28.83 63.17 25.76
N TYR A 81 -28.19 63.17 24.59
CA TYR A 81 -27.10 64.09 24.22
C TYR A 81 -27.60 65.35 23.47
N GLU A 82 -28.91 65.41 23.23
CA GLU A 82 -29.58 66.57 22.67
C GLU A 82 -30.10 67.46 23.82
N LEU A 83 -30.34 68.73 23.52
CA LEU A 83 -31.02 69.67 24.42
C LEU A 83 -32.39 70.04 23.84
N PRO A 84 -33.33 69.09 23.69
CA PRO A 84 -34.63 69.39 23.13
C PRO A 84 -35.45 70.25 24.10
N PRO A 85 -36.20 71.25 23.60
CA PRO A 85 -37.25 71.87 24.39
C PRO A 85 -38.35 70.83 24.71
N PRO A 86 -39.21 71.09 25.71
CA PRO A 86 -40.35 70.23 26.00
C PRO A 86 -41.20 70.00 24.74
N PRO A 87 -41.78 68.79 24.56
CA PRO A 87 -42.64 68.49 23.41
C PRO A 87 -43.74 69.54 23.24
N ALA A 88 -44.09 69.89 22.00
CA ALA A 88 -45.03 70.98 21.71
C ALA A 88 -46.40 70.86 22.44
N GLY A 89 -46.87 69.63 22.69
CA GLY A 89 -48.10 69.37 23.46
C GLY A 89 -47.95 69.49 24.99
N LYS A 90 -46.72 69.64 25.51
CA LYS A 90 -46.36 69.68 26.93
C LYS A 90 -45.72 71.00 27.37
N MET A 91 -45.67 72.02 26.52
CA MET A 91 -45.05 73.31 26.84
C MET A 91 -45.72 74.07 28.01
N ASN A 92 -46.95 73.67 28.38
CA ASN A 92 -47.65 74.22 29.55
C ASN A 92 -47.44 73.38 30.83
N GLU A 93 -46.79 72.22 30.74
CA GLU A 93 -46.48 71.34 31.87
C GLU A 93 -45.17 71.76 32.54
N VAL A 94 -45.22 72.27 33.76
CA VAL A 94 -44.01 72.66 34.54
C VAL A 94 -43.05 71.48 34.73
N SER A 95 -43.58 70.24 34.86
CA SER A 95 -42.78 69.03 34.95
C SER A 95 -41.95 68.75 33.69
N ALA A 96 -42.50 69.00 32.50
CA ALA A 96 -41.78 68.78 31.24
C ALA A 96 -40.63 69.81 31.05
N TRP A 97 -40.81 71.04 31.55
CA TRP A 97 -39.70 71.99 31.66
C TRP A 97 -38.65 71.56 32.68
N GLY A 98 -39.06 70.98 33.81
CA GLY A 98 -38.16 70.36 34.79
C GLY A 98 -37.26 69.30 34.15
N GLU A 99 -37.85 68.33 33.43
CA GLU A 99 -37.10 67.29 32.69
C GLU A 99 -36.09 67.87 31.70
N SER A 100 -36.45 68.91 30.92
CA SER A 100 -35.52 69.61 30.02
C SER A 100 -34.40 70.36 30.76
N VAL A 101 -34.68 70.95 31.92
CA VAL A 101 -33.69 71.64 32.76
C VAL A 101 -32.72 70.64 33.40
N ASP A 102 -33.23 69.53 33.96
CA ASP A 102 -32.41 68.47 34.56
C ASP A 102 -31.47 67.84 33.52
N ASN A 103 -31.97 67.57 32.31
CA ASN A 103 -31.14 67.13 31.19
C ASN A 103 -30.07 68.18 30.81
N SER A 104 -30.42 69.46 30.85
CA SER A 104 -29.47 70.56 30.57
C SER A 104 -28.37 70.66 31.63
N MET A 105 -28.71 70.49 32.91
CA MET A 105 -27.73 70.44 34.01
C MET A 105 -26.82 69.23 33.87
N ALA A 106 -27.38 68.04 33.61
CA ALA A 106 -26.59 66.83 33.38
C ALA A 106 -25.63 66.98 32.19
N GLN A 107 -26.06 67.62 31.10
CA GLN A 107 -25.19 67.90 29.96
C GLN A 107 -24.07 68.91 30.29
N LEU A 108 -24.34 69.95 31.09
CA LEU A 108 -23.32 70.89 31.54
C LEU A 108 -22.21 70.18 32.33
N GLU A 109 -22.58 69.33 33.30
CA GLU A 109 -21.62 68.53 34.07
C GLU A 109 -20.85 67.54 33.19
N HIS A 110 -21.51 66.90 32.21
CA HIS A 110 -20.82 66.05 31.23
C HIS A 110 -19.80 66.82 30.37
N GLN A 111 -20.07 68.08 30.00
CA GLN A 111 -19.07 68.91 29.31
C GLN A 111 -17.92 69.34 30.22
N ALA A 112 -18.18 69.65 31.50
CA ALA A 112 -17.13 69.97 32.47
C ALA A 112 -16.19 68.77 32.69
N VAL A 113 -16.72 67.57 32.89
CA VAL A 113 -15.94 66.33 32.99
C VAL A 113 -15.21 66.03 31.68
N ARG A 114 -15.83 66.29 30.51
CA ARG A 114 -15.17 66.14 29.22
C ARG A 114 -13.98 67.08 29.05
N ALA A 115 -14.10 68.35 29.48
CA ALA A 115 -13.00 69.30 29.44
C ALA A 115 -11.82 68.82 30.29
N MET A 116 -12.07 68.43 31.55
CA MET A 116 -11.05 67.87 32.45
C MET A 116 -10.39 66.60 31.87
N ASN A 117 -11.16 65.69 31.27
CA ASN A 117 -10.62 64.50 30.62
C ASN A 117 -9.76 64.83 29.38
N LEU A 118 -10.09 65.89 28.64
CA LEU A 118 -9.29 66.37 27.50
C LEU A 118 -8.01 67.08 27.97
N GLU A 119 -8.03 67.80 29.08
CA GLU A 119 -6.84 68.39 29.72
C GLU A 119 -5.87 67.29 30.16
N LEU A 120 -6.36 66.27 30.89
CA LEU A 120 -5.56 65.10 31.28
C LEU A 120 -5.02 64.34 30.06
N MET A 121 -5.80 64.20 28.98
CA MET A 121 -5.35 63.56 27.75
C MET A 121 -4.29 64.40 27.02
N ALA A 122 -4.39 65.72 27.03
CA ALA A 122 -3.41 66.63 26.43
C ALA A 122 -2.08 66.62 27.21
N GLU A 123 -2.13 66.52 28.54
CA GLU A 123 -0.95 66.49 29.41
C GLU A 123 -0.22 65.14 29.36
N TYR A 124 -0.94 64.01 29.49
CA TYR A 124 -0.33 62.69 29.65
C TYR A 124 -0.43 61.77 28.43
N GLY A 125 -1.34 62.04 27.48
CA GLY A 125 -1.70 61.10 26.41
C GLY A 125 -0.54 60.70 25.51
N CYS A 126 0.35 61.64 25.16
CA CYS A 126 1.51 61.38 24.32
C CYS A 126 2.51 60.41 24.96
N GLU A 127 2.85 60.59 26.24
CA GLU A 127 3.82 59.73 26.93
C GLU A 127 3.21 58.37 27.29
N MET A 128 1.94 58.34 27.70
CA MET A 128 1.21 57.09 27.93
C MET A 128 1.09 56.25 26.64
N TRP A 129 0.85 56.88 25.49
CA TRP A 129 0.81 56.18 24.21
C TRP A 129 2.17 55.62 23.79
N LYS A 130 3.28 56.35 24.01
CA LYS A 130 4.64 55.83 23.78
C LYS A 130 4.93 54.60 24.64
N SER A 131 4.64 54.65 25.94
CA SER A 131 4.85 53.52 26.85
C SER A 131 3.99 52.31 26.50
N TYR A 132 2.75 52.54 26.04
CA TYR A 132 1.90 51.48 25.49
C TYR A 132 2.48 50.87 24.21
N LEU A 133 3.01 51.67 23.28
CA LEU A 133 3.69 51.18 22.08
C LEU A 133 4.94 50.35 22.42
N GLU A 134 5.76 50.76 23.39
CA GLU A 134 6.91 49.97 23.87
C GLU A 134 6.48 48.60 24.42
N THR A 135 5.36 48.57 25.14
CA THR A 135 4.76 47.33 25.65
C THR A 135 4.31 46.43 24.49
N LEU A 136 3.63 46.97 23.47
CA LEU A 136 3.22 46.23 22.28
C LEU A 136 4.42 45.69 21.48
N VAL A 137 5.46 46.50 21.28
CA VAL A 137 6.70 46.08 20.60
C VAL A 137 7.37 44.94 21.38
N THR A 138 7.41 45.02 22.70
CA THR A 138 7.94 43.96 23.58
C THR A 138 7.13 42.67 23.47
N MET A 139 5.79 42.77 23.44
CA MET A 139 4.91 41.61 23.23
C MET A 139 5.10 40.99 21.84
N GLN A 140 5.18 41.81 20.79
CA GLN A 140 5.45 41.36 19.42
C GLN A 140 6.78 40.62 19.33
N ALA A 141 7.85 41.18 19.91
CA ALA A 141 9.18 40.57 19.91
C ALA A 141 9.18 39.20 20.62
N LYS A 142 8.48 39.07 21.76
CA LYS A 142 8.30 37.79 22.47
C LYS A 142 7.57 36.75 21.60
N CYS A 143 6.47 37.14 20.95
CA CYS A 143 5.73 36.26 20.05
C CYS A 143 6.55 35.82 18.83
N GLN A 144 7.33 36.74 18.23
CA GLN A 144 8.23 36.44 17.11
C GLN A 144 9.37 35.50 17.54
N ALA A 145 9.94 35.70 18.73
CA ALA A 145 10.97 34.81 19.29
C ALA A 145 10.44 33.39 19.51
N ARG A 146 9.26 33.23 20.14
CA ARG A 146 8.64 31.90 20.32
C ARG A 146 8.27 31.26 18.99
N LEU A 147 7.84 32.02 17.99
CA LEU A 147 7.59 31.50 16.65
C LEU A 147 8.87 31.00 15.97
N ALA A 148 9.99 31.70 16.12
CA ALA A 148 11.28 31.27 15.60
C ALA A 148 11.79 30.00 16.30
N GLU A 149 11.63 29.92 17.62
CA GLU A 149 11.95 28.74 18.43
C GLU A 149 11.13 27.52 18.00
N VAL A 150 9.80 27.62 17.93
CA VAL A 150 8.92 26.53 17.47
C VAL A 150 9.23 26.12 16.03
N LYS A 151 9.56 27.06 15.14
CA LYS A 151 10.01 26.73 13.77
C LYS A 151 11.30 25.92 13.77
N LYS A 152 12.24 26.24 14.66
CA LYS A 152 13.47 25.46 14.85
C LYS A 152 13.17 24.06 15.41
N GLU A 153 12.35 23.96 16.47
CA GLU A 153 11.91 22.67 17.04
C GLU A 153 11.30 21.75 15.95
N ILE A 154 10.43 22.29 15.09
CA ILE A 154 9.83 21.59 13.94
C ILE A 154 10.89 21.16 12.92
N GLN A 155 11.87 22.03 12.61
CA GLN A 155 12.95 21.70 11.67
C GLN A 155 13.87 20.61 12.22
N ASP A 156 14.25 20.67 13.49
CA ASP A 156 15.09 19.67 14.15
C ASP A 156 14.41 18.29 14.15
N VAL A 157 13.10 18.23 14.47
CA VAL A 157 12.30 16.99 14.40
C VAL A 157 12.20 16.46 12.97
N ASN A 158 11.94 17.33 11.99
CA ASN A 158 11.86 16.93 10.58
C ASN A 158 13.22 16.45 10.03
N TRP A 159 14.33 17.06 10.45
CA TRP A 159 15.67 16.65 10.06
C TRP A 159 16.06 15.30 10.68
N ALA A 160 15.75 15.09 11.95
CA ALA A 160 15.92 13.79 12.61
C ALA A 160 15.07 12.70 11.95
N ARG A 161 13.80 12.99 11.65
CA ARG A 161 12.91 12.07 10.91
C ARG A 161 13.48 11.75 9.53
N LYS A 162 13.88 12.75 8.74
CA LYS A 162 14.46 12.56 7.39
C LYS A 162 15.70 11.68 7.46
N THR A 163 16.62 11.96 8.38
CA THR A 163 17.85 11.19 8.57
C THR A 163 17.56 9.72 8.88
N LYS A 164 16.70 9.45 9.87
CA LYS A 164 16.31 8.08 10.23
C LYS A 164 15.61 7.36 9.07
N GLN A 165 14.71 8.05 8.36
CA GLN A 165 14.01 7.46 7.22
C GLN A 165 15.00 7.15 6.10
N THR A 166 15.80 8.09 5.61
CA THR A 166 16.78 7.86 4.52
C THR A 166 17.72 6.67 4.80
N GLN A 167 18.22 6.53 6.02
CA GLN A 167 19.01 5.35 6.43
C GLN A 167 18.22 4.04 6.34
N GLY A 168 16.95 4.04 6.77
CA GLY A 168 16.03 2.92 6.58
C GLY A 168 15.78 2.59 5.11
N GLY A 169 15.57 3.59 4.25
CA GLY A 169 15.36 3.41 2.81
C GLY A 169 16.59 2.88 2.07
N GLU A 170 17.80 3.29 2.46
CA GLU A 170 19.03 2.68 1.96
C GLU A 170 19.10 1.19 2.33
N LYS A 171 18.71 0.83 3.57
CA LYS A 171 18.65 -0.57 3.99
C LYS A 171 17.56 -1.35 3.24
N LEU A 172 16.38 -0.77 3.03
CA LEU A 172 15.29 -1.38 2.26
C LEU A 172 15.73 -1.67 0.82
N ARG A 173 16.27 -0.69 0.09
CA ARG A 173 16.80 -0.88 -1.28
C ARG A 173 17.90 -1.95 -1.34
N SER A 174 18.77 -2.00 -0.32
CA SER A 174 19.81 -3.03 -0.23
C SER A 174 19.22 -4.43 -0.02
N LEU A 175 18.16 -4.57 0.78
CA LEU A 175 17.47 -5.84 1.02
C LEU A 175 16.63 -6.27 -0.19
N GLU A 176 15.97 -5.33 -0.87
CA GLU A 176 15.23 -5.56 -2.11
C GLU A 176 16.15 -6.05 -3.22
N ALA A 177 17.30 -5.40 -3.44
CA ALA A 177 18.29 -5.85 -4.42
C ALA A 177 18.86 -7.25 -4.10
N GLN A 178 19.08 -7.56 -2.82
CA GLN A 178 19.47 -8.92 -2.38
C GLN A 178 18.35 -9.93 -2.63
N TRP A 179 17.09 -9.57 -2.37
CA TRP A 179 15.95 -10.44 -2.60
C TRP A 179 15.78 -10.75 -4.09
N VAL A 180 15.83 -9.73 -4.97
CA VAL A 180 15.80 -9.93 -6.44
C VAL A 180 16.95 -10.85 -6.88
N MET A 181 18.18 -10.59 -6.42
CA MET A 181 19.34 -11.43 -6.73
C MET A 181 19.12 -12.90 -6.32
N LEU A 182 18.64 -13.14 -5.10
CA LEU A 182 18.40 -14.50 -4.59
C LEU A 182 17.29 -15.21 -5.36
N VAL A 183 16.20 -14.52 -5.69
CA VAL A 183 15.10 -15.07 -6.50
C VAL A 183 15.59 -15.41 -7.92
N SER A 184 16.32 -14.50 -8.58
CA SER A 184 16.93 -14.77 -9.88
C SER A 184 17.93 -15.94 -9.83
N LYS A 185 18.75 -16.03 -8.77
CA LYS A 185 19.72 -17.11 -8.60
C LYS A 185 19.04 -18.47 -8.39
N ASN A 186 17.96 -18.52 -7.62
CA ASN A 186 17.14 -19.73 -7.45
C ASN A 186 16.52 -20.16 -8.79
N TYR A 187 15.95 -19.22 -9.54
CA TYR A 187 15.39 -19.51 -10.86
C TYR A 187 16.44 -20.02 -11.87
N GLU A 188 17.65 -19.46 -11.88
CA GLU A 188 18.78 -19.98 -12.67
C GLU A 188 19.14 -21.42 -12.28
N ILE A 189 19.14 -21.73 -10.98
CA ILE A 189 19.45 -23.08 -10.46
C ILE A 189 18.34 -24.05 -10.86
N GLU A 190 17.06 -23.70 -10.67
CA GLU A 190 15.92 -24.53 -11.09
C GLU A 190 15.95 -24.81 -12.60
N GLN A 191 16.24 -23.80 -13.42
CA GLN A 191 16.38 -23.99 -14.87
C GLN A 191 17.57 -24.90 -15.23
N ALA A 192 18.69 -24.81 -14.51
CA ALA A 192 19.84 -25.69 -14.71
C ALA A 192 19.54 -27.13 -14.27
N CYS A 193 18.83 -27.32 -13.16
CA CYS A 193 18.35 -28.62 -12.68
C CYS A 193 17.43 -29.27 -13.71
N ALA A 194 16.41 -28.56 -14.21
CA ALA A 194 15.50 -29.09 -15.23
C ALA A 194 16.23 -29.55 -16.51
N LYS A 195 17.21 -28.76 -17.00
CA LYS A 195 18.06 -29.13 -18.15
C LYS A 195 18.94 -30.35 -17.87
N LEU A 196 19.45 -30.50 -16.64
CA LEU A 196 20.23 -31.67 -16.24
C LEU A 196 19.35 -32.92 -16.10
N GLU A 197 18.13 -32.78 -15.58
CA GLU A 197 17.14 -33.86 -15.49
C GLU A 197 16.72 -34.36 -16.88
N GLU A 198 16.47 -33.45 -17.83
CA GLU A 198 16.23 -33.77 -19.24
C GLU A 198 17.41 -34.54 -19.87
N GLN A 199 18.64 -34.07 -19.66
CA GLN A 199 19.85 -34.77 -20.13
C GLN A 199 20.05 -36.15 -19.48
N ILE A 200 19.74 -36.28 -18.19
CA ILE A 200 19.78 -37.56 -17.46
C ILE A 200 18.71 -38.50 -18.01
N TYR A 201 17.50 -38.01 -18.29
CA TYR A 201 16.42 -38.78 -18.90
C TYR A 201 16.83 -39.31 -20.28
N HIS A 202 17.34 -38.45 -21.18
CA HIS A 202 17.85 -38.88 -22.49
C HIS A 202 19.00 -39.89 -22.39
N LYS A 203 19.96 -39.68 -21.48
CA LYS A 203 21.06 -40.64 -21.28
C LYS A 203 20.58 -41.97 -20.71
N LYS A 204 19.60 -41.99 -19.81
CA LYS A 204 18.99 -43.24 -19.32
C LYS A 204 18.24 -43.97 -20.42
N MET A 205 17.49 -43.28 -21.26
CA MET A 205 16.83 -43.87 -22.43
C MET A 205 17.87 -44.49 -23.40
N ALA A 206 18.94 -43.77 -23.71
CA ALA A 206 20.02 -44.26 -24.56
C ALA A 206 20.76 -45.47 -23.96
N SER A 207 21.09 -45.43 -22.66
CA SER A 207 21.72 -46.55 -21.94
C SER A 207 20.83 -47.78 -21.94
N ASN A 208 19.53 -47.62 -21.66
CA ASN A 208 18.58 -48.73 -21.69
C ASN A 208 18.45 -49.34 -23.10
N SER A 209 18.51 -48.53 -24.17
CA SER A 209 18.53 -49.05 -25.55
C SER A 209 19.83 -49.78 -25.90
N LEU A 210 20.98 -49.32 -25.38
CA LEU A 210 22.27 -49.99 -25.56
C LEU A 210 22.30 -51.33 -24.80
N GLU A 211 21.86 -51.35 -23.54
CA GLU A 211 21.72 -52.58 -22.76
C GLU A 211 20.72 -53.57 -23.38
N ALA A 212 19.69 -53.09 -24.08
CA ALA A 212 18.79 -53.96 -24.83
C ALA A 212 19.49 -54.57 -26.07
N SER A 213 20.21 -53.76 -26.86
CA SER A 213 20.96 -54.27 -28.02
C SER A 213 22.14 -55.17 -27.64
N ASP A 214 22.80 -54.92 -26.51
CA ASP A 214 23.89 -55.77 -26.00
C ASP A 214 23.33 -57.11 -25.50
N LYS A 215 22.14 -57.13 -24.88
CA LYS A 215 21.45 -58.38 -24.52
C LYS A 215 21.03 -59.17 -25.76
N GLU A 216 20.42 -58.54 -26.75
CA GLU A 216 20.09 -59.18 -28.04
C GLU A 216 21.35 -59.75 -28.72
N GLN A 217 22.47 -59.00 -28.74
CA GLN A 217 23.73 -59.49 -29.33
C GLN A 217 24.36 -60.62 -28.52
N THR A 218 24.21 -60.62 -27.19
CA THR A 218 24.68 -61.70 -26.32
C THR A 218 23.86 -62.97 -26.54
N GLU A 219 22.53 -62.88 -26.54
CA GLU A 219 21.62 -64.01 -26.82
C GLU A 219 21.82 -64.59 -28.22
N VAL A 220 22.01 -63.74 -29.24
CA VAL A 220 22.33 -64.17 -30.62
C VAL A 220 23.72 -64.82 -30.70
N SER A 221 24.68 -64.39 -29.89
CA SER A 221 26.02 -64.97 -29.82
C SER A 221 26.03 -66.32 -29.08
N GLU A 222 25.28 -66.45 -27.99
CA GLU A 222 25.08 -67.72 -27.29
C GLU A 222 24.33 -68.74 -28.17
N MET A 223 23.26 -68.32 -28.89
CA MET A 223 22.59 -69.18 -29.87
C MET A 223 23.54 -69.66 -30.98
N ARG A 224 24.42 -68.78 -31.49
CA ARG A 224 25.46 -69.20 -32.46
C ARG A 224 26.44 -70.18 -31.85
N TYR A 225 26.90 -69.95 -30.62
CA TYR A 225 27.87 -70.81 -29.97
C TYR A 225 27.31 -72.22 -29.73
N LEU A 226 26.08 -72.31 -29.22
CA LEU A 226 25.34 -73.57 -29.06
C LEU A 226 25.13 -74.28 -30.42
N SER A 227 24.68 -73.56 -31.44
CA SER A 227 24.56 -74.09 -32.82
C SER A 227 25.89 -74.60 -33.39
N THR A 228 27.02 -74.02 -32.98
CA THR A 228 28.35 -74.47 -33.43
C THR A 228 28.80 -75.74 -32.70
N ILE A 229 28.38 -75.90 -31.44
CA ILE A 229 28.60 -77.13 -30.65
C ILE A 229 27.77 -78.28 -31.22
N ASP A 230 26.49 -78.07 -31.55
CA ASP A 230 25.65 -79.11 -32.18
C ASP A 230 26.27 -79.62 -33.50
N LEU A 231 26.75 -78.70 -34.36
CA LEU A 231 27.47 -79.08 -35.58
C LEU A 231 28.79 -79.85 -35.33
N ALA A 232 29.48 -79.59 -34.22
CA ALA A 232 30.69 -80.30 -33.84
C ALA A 232 30.38 -81.71 -33.30
N VAL A 233 29.30 -81.86 -32.53
CA VAL A 233 28.80 -83.15 -32.05
C VAL A 233 28.34 -84.02 -33.23
N ASP A 234 27.66 -83.44 -34.23
CA ASP A 234 27.30 -84.13 -35.47
C ASP A 234 28.54 -84.59 -36.27
N GLN A 235 29.63 -83.80 -36.28
CA GLN A 235 30.90 -84.21 -36.90
C GLN A 235 31.64 -85.31 -36.13
N GLU A 236 31.63 -85.30 -34.79
CA GLU A 236 32.20 -86.39 -33.98
C GLU A 236 31.35 -87.68 -34.06
N ALA A 237 30.03 -87.55 -34.19
CA ALA A 237 29.15 -88.69 -34.50
C ALA A 237 29.45 -89.29 -35.89
N TYR A 238 29.75 -88.45 -36.89
CA TYR A 238 30.16 -88.91 -38.22
C TYR A 238 31.56 -89.56 -38.25
N SER A 239 32.48 -89.12 -37.40
CA SER A 239 33.82 -89.73 -37.30
C SER A 239 33.79 -91.09 -36.59
N SER A 240 32.92 -91.25 -35.60
CA SER A 240 32.77 -92.48 -34.80
C SER A 240 31.89 -93.57 -35.45
N GLN A 241 31.18 -93.28 -36.55
CA GLN A 241 30.48 -94.30 -37.36
C GLN A 241 31.33 -94.96 -38.45
N ASN A 242 32.54 -94.45 -38.76
CA ASN A 242 33.38 -95.00 -39.83
C ASN A 242 34.29 -96.16 -39.42
N GLU A 243 34.17 -96.68 -38.20
CA GLU A 243 34.99 -97.80 -37.69
C GLU A 243 34.15 -99.02 -37.24
N THR A 244 32.96 -99.24 -37.80
CA THR A 244 32.29 -100.55 -37.68
C THR A 244 31.38 -100.88 -38.87
N VAL A 245 31.46 -102.14 -39.33
CA VAL A 245 30.58 -102.80 -40.32
C VAL A 245 30.70 -102.32 -41.77
N GLY A 246 31.70 -102.86 -42.47
CA GLY A 246 31.50 -103.21 -43.88
C GLY A 246 30.92 -104.63 -44.00
N GLN A 247 29.68 -104.79 -44.47
CA GLN A 247 29.28 -105.82 -45.45
C GLN A 247 27.78 -105.80 -45.82
N MET A 248 27.53 -106.12 -47.10
CA MET A 248 26.29 -106.60 -47.75
C MET A 248 25.24 -105.64 -48.38
N VAL A 249 25.28 -105.65 -49.72
CA VAL A 249 24.15 -105.93 -50.65
C VAL A 249 23.08 -104.84 -50.89
N THR A 250 23.38 -103.99 -51.90
CA THR A 250 22.57 -103.69 -53.11
C THR A 250 21.04 -103.91 -53.15
N VAL A 251 20.29 -102.96 -53.75
CA VAL A 251 19.42 -103.10 -54.98
C VAL A 251 18.25 -102.07 -55.01
N ILE A 252 18.07 -101.37 -56.16
CA ILE A 252 16.84 -100.65 -56.65
C ILE A 252 16.38 -99.38 -55.87
N ASP A 253 15.67 -98.39 -56.44
CA ASP A 253 15.66 -97.72 -57.76
C ASP A 253 14.73 -96.47 -57.64
N SER A 254 14.90 -95.51 -58.55
CA SER A 254 13.98 -94.45 -59.02
C SER A 254 12.77 -93.91 -58.19
N HIS A 255 12.69 -92.57 -58.24
CA HIS A 255 11.53 -91.75 -58.64
C HIS A 255 10.58 -91.07 -57.62
N LEU A 256 10.52 -89.74 -57.81
CA LEU A 256 9.34 -88.86 -57.94
C LEU A 256 8.66 -88.20 -56.72
N PHE A 257 8.16 -87.00 -57.05
CA PHE A 257 7.06 -86.21 -56.47
C PHE A 257 7.31 -85.45 -55.14
N VAL A 258 7.01 -84.15 -54.94
CA VAL A 258 6.30 -83.01 -55.63
C VAL A 258 5.21 -82.45 -54.70
N ASN A 259 5.26 -81.13 -54.44
CA ASN A 259 4.21 -80.22 -53.91
C ASN A 259 3.59 -80.54 -52.53
N TYR A 260 3.35 -79.57 -51.63
CA TYR A 260 2.34 -78.49 -51.72
C TYR A 260 2.71 -77.35 -50.72
N PHE A 261 2.62 -76.02 -51.01
CA PHE A 261 1.40 -75.17 -51.10
C PHE A 261 0.53 -75.23 -49.81
N ARG A 262 0.00 -74.17 -49.15
CA ARG A 262 -0.49 -72.78 -49.42
C ARG A 262 -0.45 -71.97 -48.09
N GLU A 263 -0.77 -70.67 -47.89
CA GLU A 263 -1.17 -69.47 -48.68
C GLU A 263 -0.75 -68.21 -47.85
N HIS A 264 -0.20 -67.13 -48.43
CA HIS A 264 -0.86 -65.86 -48.82
C HIS A 264 -1.74 -65.13 -47.77
N SER A 265 -1.38 -63.88 -47.43
CA SER A 265 -1.96 -62.63 -48.03
C SER A 265 -1.52 -61.42 -47.18
N MET A 266 -0.75 -60.42 -47.63
CA MET A 266 -0.95 -59.39 -48.69
C MET A 266 -2.00 -58.29 -48.38
N TYR A 267 -1.51 -57.03 -48.42
CA TYR A 267 -2.19 -55.71 -48.48
C TYR A 267 -3.10 -55.28 -47.28
N TYR A 268 -3.02 -54.06 -46.75
CA TYR A 268 -3.10 -52.77 -47.46
C TYR A 268 -2.24 -51.61 -46.86
N GLN A 269 -2.46 -50.38 -47.35
CA GLN A 269 -1.44 -49.31 -47.49
C GLN A 269 -2.02 -47.91 -47.17
N PHE A 270 -1.16 -46.94 -46.79
CA PHE A 270 -1.44 -45.50 -46.49
C PHE A 270 -2.28 -45.21 -45.22
N GLY A 271 -2.13 -44.08 -44.52
CA GLY A 271 -1.17 -42.96 -44.65
C GLY A 271 -1.56 -41.71 -43.80
N LEU A 272 -0.64 -40.73 -43.75
CA LEU A 272 -0.77 -39.33 -43.23
C LEU A 272 -0.93 -39.01 -41.72
N VAL A 273 0.17 -38.45 -41.16
CA VAL A 273 0.33 -37.07 -40.64
C VAL A 273 -0.81 -36.40 -39.83
N ALA A 274 -0.54 -36.15 -38.54
CA ALA A 274 -0.84 -34.92 -37.78
C ALA A 274 0.11 -34.87 -36.56
N ALA A 275 1.06 -33.93 -36.46
CA ALA A 275 0.90 -32.57 -35.93
C ALA A 275 0.64 -32.51 -34.40
N CYS A 276 1.68 -32.18 -33.62
CA CYS A 276 1.57 -31.58 -32.29
C CYS A 276 2.62 -30.47 -32.15
N GLN A 277 2.18 -29.37 -31.54
CA GLN A 277 2.89 -28.09 -31.33
C GLN A 277 3.77 -28.14 -30.05
N PRO A 278 4.59 -27.12 -29.73
CA PRO A 278 4.16 -25.74 -29.43
C PRO A 278 4.14 -24.78 -30.63
#